data_AF-A0A8J7KTF9-F1
#
_entry.id   AF-A0A8J7KTF9-F1
#
_cell.length_a   1.000
_cell.length_b   1.000
_cell.length_c   1.000
_cell.angle_alpha   90.00
_cell.angle_beta   90.00
_cell.angle_gamma   90.00
#
_symmetry.space_group_name_H-M   'P 1'
#
loop_
_entity.id
_entity.type
_entity.pdbx_description
1 polymer ?
#
loop_
_entity_poly.entity_id
_entity_poly.type
_entity_poly.pdbx_seq_one_letter_code
_entity_poly.pdbx_strand_id
1 'polypeptide(L)'
;MQYPVSAEVTFNGDRLVTVIDNNIEYVAMGPIVENIGLSWASQSVKLNSQMGKFNCCDIETVASDGRVRAQLCIPLRKLNGWLFSINPAKVKESIRSKLIAYQEECFAVLHDYWTRGVAINPRKQSVMEELNQACANMKHDKRIASMFGTGLNEWKGVKANHVSKIKALVQEANELIDYVLADTGKGKITHT
;
A
#
# COMPACT_ATOMS: atom_id res chain seq x y z
N MET A 1 18.00 15.14 16.08
CA MET A 1 17.25 15.48 14.85
C MET A 1 16.33 14.28 14.57
N GLN A 2 15.03 14.46 14.36
CA GLN A 2 14.15 13.32 14.11
C GLN A 2 14.20 13.00 12.61
N TYR A 3 14.89 11.93 12.25
CA TYR A 3 14.98 11.51 10.85
C TYR A 3 13.65 10.86 10.43
N PRO A 4 13.07 11.26 9.30
CA PRO A 4 11.87 10.61 8.80
C PRO A 4 12.21 9.16 8.44
N VAL A 5 11.56 8.21 9.12
CA VAL A 5 11.48 6.83 8.65
C VAL A 5 10.72 6.86 7.33
N SER A 6 11.33 6.38 6.27
CA SER A 6 10.73 6.48 4.95
C SER A 6 10.89 5.16 4.22
N ALA A 7 9.78 4.61 3.78
CA ALA A 7 9.66 3.42 2.94
C ALA A 7 9.97 2.09 3.64
N GLU A 8 9.04 1.14 3.43
CA GLU A 8 9.29 -0.28 3.61
C GLU A 8 9.89 -0.80 2.30
N VAL A 9 11.12 -1.28 2.35
CA VAL A 9 11.74 -1.95 1.19
C VAL A 9 11.57 -3.46 1.36
N THR A 10 10.85 -4.09 0.44
CA THR A 10 10.74 -5.56 0.42
C THR A 10 12.05 -6.15 -0.11
N PHE A 11 12.79 -6.82 0.76
CA PHE A 11 14.00 -7.57 0.42
C PHE A 11 13.76 -9.07 0.65
N ASN A 12 13.72 -9.86 -0.43
CA ASN A 12 13.48 -11.31 -0.38
C ASN A 12 12.21 -11.73 0.39
N GLY A 13 11.18 -10.89 0.34
CA GLY A 13 9.90 -11.08 1.05
C GLY A 13 9.84 -10.43 2.44
N ASP A 14 10.97 -9.98 2.99
CA ASP A 14 11.04 -9.33 4.30
C ASP A 14 10.99 -7.80 4.17
N ARG A 15 10.38 -7.14 5.15
CA ARG A 15 10.27 -5.66 5.19
C ARG A 15 11.51 -5.08 5.87
N LEU A 16 12.23 -4.22 5.16
CA LEU A 16 13.32 -3.42 5.71
C LEU A 16 12.81 -2.03 6.08
N VAL A 17 13.18 -1.58 7.27
CA VAL A 17 12.97 -0.20 7.72
C VAL A 17 14.17 0.63 7.26
N THR A 18 13.92 1.68 6.49
CA THR A 18 14.95 2.62 6.04
C THR A 18 14.74 4.02 6.60
N VAL A 19 15.83 4.78 6.64
CA VAL A 19 15.88 6.15 7.17
C VAL A 19 16.50 7.04 6.10
N ILE A 20 15.90 8.21 5.85
CA ILE A 20 16.51 9.22 4.97
C ILE A 20 17.36 10.18 5.80
N ASP A 21 18.61 10.35 5.38
CA ASP A 21 19.50 11.42 5.81
C ASP A 21 20.16 12.04 4.57
N ASN A 22 20.19 13.37 4.47
CA ASN A 22 20.79 14.11 3.35
C ASN A 22 20.38 13.60 1.95
N ASN A 23 19.10 13.24 1.76
CA ASN A 23 18.56 12.69 0.51
C ASN A 23 19.17 11.34 0.09
N ILE A 24 19.82 10.65 1.01
CA ILE A 24 20.31 9.28 0.84
C ILE A 24 19.45 8.38 1.74
N GLU A 25 18.96 7.30 1.16
CA GLU A 25 18.26 6.26 1.91
C GLU A 25 19.27 5.30 2.54
N TYR A 26 19.15 5.10 3.85
CA TYR A 26 20.01 4.24 4.65
C TYR A 26 19.23 3.09 5.26
N VAL A 27 19.94 1.99 5.51
CA VAL A 27 19.39 0.82 6.19
C VAL A 27 20.23 0.49 7.43
N ALA A 28 19.56 0.22 8.54
CA ALA A 28 20.20 -0.23 9.78
C ALA A 28 20.67 -1.69 9.63
N MET A 29 21.95 -1.94 9.88
CA MET A 29 22.55 -3.25 9.57
C MET A 29 22.31 -4.31 10.64
N GLY A 30 22.13 -3.93 11.89
CA GLY A 30 21.90 -4.85 13.02
C GLY A 30 20.79 -5.87 12.76
N PRO A 31 19.54 -5.40 12.51
CA PRO A 31 18.41 -6.29 12.25
C PRO A 31 18.64 -7.22 11.05
N ILE A 32 19.25 -6.73 9.96
CA ILE A 32 19.52 -7.53 8.75
C ILE A 32 20.49 -8.66 9.07
N VAL A 33 21.59 -8.34 9.74
CA VAL A 33 22.64 -9.30 10.12
C VAL A 33 22.08 -10.43 10.98
N GLU A 34 21.27 -10.08 11.97
CA GLU A 34 20.67 -11.04 12.90
C GLU A 34 19.62 -11.92 12.20
N ASN A 35 18.80 -11.33 11.33
CA ASN A 35 17.78 -12.05 10.57
C ASN A 35 18.37 -13.11 9.66
N ILE A 36 19.49 -12.83 8.97
CA ILE A 36 20.18 -13.84 8.13
C ILE A 36 21.04 -14.81 8.95
N GLY A 37 21.10 -14.64 10.28
CA GLY A 37 21.74 -15.55 11.20
C GLY A 37 23.24 -15.36 11.39
N LEU A 38 23.75 -14.15 11.17
CA LEU A 38 25.12 -13.79 11.45
C LEU A 38 25.23 -13.07 12.81
N SER A 39 26.42 -13.11 13.42
CA SER A 39 26.71 -12.36 14.64
C SER A 39 26.86 -10.87 14.35
N TRP A 40 26.03 -10.03 14.99
CA TRP A 40 26.14 -8.58 14.91
C TRP A 40 27.50 -8.06 15.40
N ALA A 41 28.01 -8.61 16.50
CA ALA A 41 29.32 -8.23 17.04
C ALA A 41 30.45 -8.44 16.01
N SER A 42 30.44 -9.56 15.28
CA SER A 42 31.43 -9.82 14.24
C SER A 42 31.24 -8.94 13.00
N GLN A 43 29.99 -8.74 12.56
CA GLN A 43 29.71 -7.97 11.34
C GLN A 43 29.90 -6.47 11.53
N SER A 44 29.57 -5.91 12.68
CA SER A 44 29.80 -4.49 12.99
C SER A 44 31.30 -4.15 12.90
N VAL A 45 32.18 -4.99 13.46
CA VAL A 45 33.65 -4.83 13.32
C VAL A 45 34.08 -4.88 11.85
N LYS A 46 33.53 -5.82 11.07
CA LYS A 46 33.85 -5.95 9.63
C LYS A 46 33.34 -4.77 8.80
N LEU A 47 32.16 -4.24 9.11
CA LEU A 47 31.57 -3.08 8.45
C LEU A 47 32.37 -1.82 8.77
N ASN A 48 32.77 -1.64 10.02
CA ASN A 48 33.61 -0.52 10.45
C ASN A 48 35.00 -0.56 9.80
N SER A 49 35.64 -1.75 9.70
CA SER A 49 36.91 -1.86 8.98
C SER A 49 36.80 -1.62 7.47
N GLN A 50 35.58 -1.69 6.92
CA GLN A 50 35.27 -1.42 5.52
C GLN A 50 34.41 -0.17 5.33
N MET A 51 34.46 0.76 6.29
CA MET A 51 33.60 1.95 6.33
C MET A 51 33.65 2.75 5.02
N GLY A 52 34.83 2.94 4.42
CA GLY A 52 34.96 3.64 3.13
C GLY A 52 34.39 2.90 1.92
N LYS A 53 34.28 1.57 1.97
CA LYS A 53 33.70 0.77 0.87
C LYS A 53 32.17 0.83 0.87
N PHE A 54 31.58 0.73 2.06
CA PHE A 54 30.14 0.67 2.27
C PHE A 54 29.53 2.02 2.67
N ASN A 55 30.34 3.06 2.87
CA ASN A 55 29.92 4.38 3.36
C ASN A 55 29.11 4.27 4.65
N CYS A 56 29.64 3.49 5.62
CA CYS A 56 28.96 3.29 6.89
C CYS A 56 28.88 4.61 7.67
N CYS A 57 27.76 4.83 8.36
CA CYS A 57 27.60 5.94 9.30
C CYS A 57 26.67 5.54 10.44
N ASP A 58 26.79 6.23 11.57
CA ASP A 58 25.85 6.08 12.68
C ASP A 58 24.71 7.10 12.50
N ILE A 59 23.47 6.60 12.50
CA ILE A 59 22.26 7.43 12.41
C ILE A 59 21.42 7.19 13.66
N GLU A 60 21.01 8.27 14.33
CA GLU A 60 20.08 8.19 15.46
C GLU A 60 18.69 7.82 14.96
N THR A 61 18.22 6.61 15.26
CA THR A 61 16.89 6.15 14.88
C THR A 61 16.28 5.28 15.97
N VAL A 62 14.98 5.01 15.85
CA VAL A 62 14.26 4.12 16.74
C VAL A 62 14.77 2.70 16.49
N ALA A 63 15.48 2.14 17.46
CA ALA A 63 15.91 0.75 17.45
C ALA A 63 14.72 -0.19 17.66
N SER A 64 14.96 -1.50 17.50
CA SER A 64 13.95 -2.55 17.66
C SER A 64 13.28 -2.58 19.04
N ASP A 65 13.90 -1.99 20.07
CA ASP A 65 13.36 -1.87 21.43
C ASP A 65 12.53 -0.59 21.66
N GLY A 66 12.25 0.17 20.59
CA GLY A 66 11.46 1.40 20.64
C GLY A 66 12.22 2.62 21.18
N ARG A 67 13.53 2.49 21.47
CA ARG A 67 14.36 3.59 21.97
C ARG A 67 15.18 4.20 20.85
N VAL A 68 15.39 5.52 20.92
CA VAL A 68 16.30 6.21 20.00
C VAL A 68 17.74 5.86 20.36
N ARG A 69 18.49 5.31 19.41
CA ARG A 69 19.93 5.07 19.53
C ARG A 69 20.63 5.32 18.20
N ALA A 70 21.93 5.62 18.29
CA ALA A 70 22.81 5.53 17.13
C ALA A 70 22.81 4.07 16.62
N GLN A 71 22.50 3.89 15.34
CA GLN A 71 22.53 2.61 14.64
C GLN A 71 23.53 2.69 13.49
N LEU A 72 24.39 1.67 13.38
CA LEU A 72 25.31 1.55 12.25
C LEU A 72 24.52 1.23 10.98
N CYS A 73 24.57 2.15 10.04
CA CYS A 73 23.81 2.15 8.81
C CYS A 73 24.73 2.12 7.58
N ILE A 74 24.21 1.63 6.45
CA ILE A 74 24.82 1.80 5.12
C ILE A 74 23.78 2.36 4.15
N PRO A 75 24.17 3.07 3.08
CA PRO A 75 23.25 3.46 2.03
C PRO A 75 22.58 2.23 1.42
N LEU A 76 21.27 2.27 1.22
CA LEU A 76 20.49 1.15 0.69
C LEU A 76 21.07 0.62 -0.63
N ARG A 77 21.55 1.50 -1.50
CA ARG A 77 22.22 1.14 -2.77
C ARG A 77 23.47 0.26 -2.61
N LYS A 78 24.07 0.19 -1.42
CA LYS A 78 25.24 -0.65 -1.10
C LYS A 78 24.86 -1.99 -0.47
N LEU A 79 23.60 -2.16 -0.05
CA LEU A 79 23.11 -3.36 0.64
C LEU A 79 23.32 -4.63 -0.19
N ASN A 80 22.96 -4.60 -1.49
CA ASN A 80 23.14 -5.73 -2.39
C ASN A 80 24.61 -6.18 -2.47
N GLY A 81 25.55 -5.22 -2.50
CA GLY A 81 26.98 -5.51 -2.50
C GLY A 81 27.49 -6.12 -1.20
N TRP A 82 26.89 -5.78 -0.06
CA TRP A 82 27.21 -6.42 1.22
C TRP A 82 26.67 -7.86 1.27
N LEU A 83 25.40 -8.07 0.91
CA LEU A 83 24.76 -9.40 0.86
C LEU A 83 25.51 -10.36 -0.08
N PHE A 84 25.90 -9.86 -1.24
CA PHE A 84 26.70 -10.61 -2.20
C PHE A 84 28.07 -11.05 -1.64
N SER A 85 28.63 -10.30 -0.69
CA SER A 85 29.92 -10.63 -0.05
C SER A 85 29.84 -11.70 1.05
N ILE A 86 28.64 -12.16 1.41
CA ILE A 86 28.43 -13.12 2.48
C ILE A 86 28.74 -14.53 1.98
N ASN A 87 29.52 -15.27 2.76
CA ASN A 87 29.77 -16.68 2.50
C ASN A 87 28.56 -17.53 2.94
N PRO A 88 27.86 -18.25 2.04
CA PRO A 88 26.69 -19.07 2.38
C PRO A 88 26.98 -20.20 3.38
N ALA A 89 28.23 -20.65 3.51
CA ALA A 89 28.62 -21.64 4.51
C ALA A 89 28.60 -21.09 5.95
N LYS A 90 28.56 -19.76 6.11
CA LYS A 90 28.60 -19.08 7.42
C LYS A 90 27.23 -18.58 7.91
N VAL A 91 26.15 -18.80 7.15
CA VAL A 91 24.78 -18.42 7.54
C VAL A 91 23.99 -19.62 8.07
N LYS A 92 22.84 -19.37 8.70
CA LYS A 92 21.89 -20.42 9.13
C LYS A 92 21.47 -21.27 7.93
N GLU A 93 21.35 -22.59 8.14
CA GLU A 93 20.95 -23.55 7.11
C GLU A 93 19.63 -23.16 6.42
N SER A 94 18.65 -22.69 7.21
CA SER A 94 17.34 -22.25 6.71
C SER A 94 17.36 -21.06 5.75
N ILE A 95 18.45 -20.27 5.76
CA ILE A 95 18.63 -19.09 4.91
C ILE A 95 19.61 -19.35 3.76
N ARG A 96 20.45 -20.39 3.85
CA ARG A 96 21.52 -20.65 2.87
C ARG A 96 21.01 -20.73 1.43
N SER A 97 19.99 -21.53 1.17
CA SER A 97 19.44 -21.68 -0.20
C SER A 97 18.87 -20.38 -0.75
N LYS A 98 18.24 -19.56 0.11
CA LYS A 98 17.73 -18.24 -0.27
C LYS A 98 18.86 -17.28 -0.62
N LEU A 99 19.94 -17.27 0.17
CA LEU A 99 21.11 -16.43 -0.10
C LEU A 99 21.80 -16.82 -1.41
N ILE A 100 21.95 -18.12 -1.68
CA ILE A 100 22.55 -18.61 -2.94
C ILE A 100 21.70 -18.16 -4.13
N ALA A 101 20.37 -18.39 -4.08
CA ALA A 101 19.48 -17.96 -5.15
C ALA A 101 19.54 -16.44 -5.39
N TYR A 102 19.63 -15.66 -4.31
CA TYR A 102 19.81 -14.21 -4.40
C TYR A 102 21.15 -13.81 -5.05
N GLN A 103 22.25 -14.51 -4.71
CA GLN A 103 23.56 -14.26 -5.31
C GLN A 103 23.58 -14.61 -6.80
N GLU A 104 22.95 -15.73 -7.21
CA GLU A 104 22.75 -16.10 -8.61
C GLU A 104 21.93 -15.05 -9.38
N GLU A 105 20.87 -14.52 -8.77
CA GLU A 105 20.10 -13.42 -9.37
C GLU A 105 20.96 -12.16 -9.56
N CYS A 106 21.83 -11.83 -8.59
CA CYS A 106 22.76 -10.71 -8.73
C CYS A 106 23.77 -10.93 -9.87
N PHE A 107 24.28 -12.15 -10.04
CA PHE A 107 25.16 -12.48 -11.17
C PHE A 107 24.45 -12.28 -12.51
N ALA A 108 23.22 -12.80 -12.65
CA ALA A 108 22.43 -12.63 -13.86
C ALA A 108 22.15 -11.14 -14.16
N VAL A 109 21.78 -10.36 -13.14
CA VAL A 109 21.53 -8.91 -13.27
C VAL A 109 22.80 -8.17 -13.71
N LEU A 110 23.95 -8.45 -13.11
CA LEU A 110 25.21 -7.82 -13.50
C LEU A 110 25.62 -8.21 -14.93
N HIS A 111 25.49 -9.49 -15.27
CA HIS A 111 25.77 -9.98 -16.62
C HIS A 111 24.87 -9.29 -17.65
N ASP A 112 23.56 -9.26 -17.42
CA ASP A 112 22.60 -8.68 -18.35
C ASP A 112 22.80 -7.17 -18.51
N TYR A 113 23.08 -6.45 -17.41
CA TYR A 113 23.41 -5.03 -17.48
C TYR A 113 24.63 -4.77 -18.37
N TRP A 114 25.73 -5.52 -18.16
CA TRP A 114 26.97 -5.28 -18.90
C TRP A 114 26.98 -5.85 -20.33
N THR A 115 26.21 -6.90 -20.61
CA THR A 115 26.19 -7.56 -21.93
C THR A 115 25.05 -7.09 -22.83
N ARG A 116 23.89 -6.75 -22.25
CA ARG A 116 22.69 -6.31 -22.98
C ARG A 116 22.38 -4.82 -22.78
N GLY A 117 23.10 -4.14 -21.89
CA GLY A 117 22.89 -2.73 -21.55
C GLY A 117 21.72 -2.47 -20.60
N VAL A 118 20.97 -3.51 -20.22
CA VAL A 118 19.79 -3.39 -19.35
C VAL A 118 19.58 -4.68 -18.56
N ALA A 119 19.19 -4.55 -17.30
CA ALA A 119 18.71 -5.64 -16.46
C ALA A 119 17.26 -5.35 -16.05
N ILE A 120 16.38 -6.34 -16.22
CA ILE A 120 14.94 -6.20 -15.97
C ILE A 120 14.57 -7.05 -14.76
N ASN A 121 13.91 -6.45 -13.77
CA ASN A 121 13.30 -7.20 -12.67
C ASN A 121 11.83 -7.50 -13.03
N PRO A 122 11.48 -8.75 -13.38
CA PRO A 122 10.12 -9.10 -13.80
C PRO A 122 9.09 -9.00 -12.67
N ARG A 123 9.54 -8.91 -11.41
CA ARG A 123 8.65 -8.77 -10.24
C ARG A 123 8.16 -7.33 -10.04
N LYS A 124 8.79 -6.35 -10.67
CA LYS A 124 8.32 -4.97 -10.67
C LYS A 124 7.38 -4.80 -11.86
N GLN A 125 6.15 -4.38 -11.60
CA GLN A 125 5.26 -3.98 -12.69
C GLN A 125 5.93 -2.86 -13.47
N SER A 126 5.88 -2.95 -14.80
CA SER A 126 6.28 -1.82 -15.62
C SER A 126 5.35 -0.65 -15.28
N VAL A 127 5.90 0.56 -15.20
CA VAL A 127 5.09 1.79 -15.06
C VAL A 127 3.99 1.83 -16.14
N MET A 128 4.26 1.26 -17.31
CA MET A 128 3.29 1.15 -18.39
C MET A 128 2.14 0.17 -18.07
N GLU A 129 2.43 -0.94 -17.39
CA GLU A 129 1.42 -1.90 -16.94
C GLU A 129 0.47 -1.26 -15.91
N GLU A 130 1.06 -0.56 -14.92
CA GLU A 130 0.31 0.19 -13.90
C GLU A 130 -0.57 1.27 -14.54
N LEU A 131 -0.02 2.01 -15.50
CA LEU A 131 -0.76 3.04 -16.24
C LEU A 131 -1.92 2.44 -17.04
N ASN A 132 -1.69 1.32 -17.74
CA ASN A 132 -2.73 0.63 -18.49
C ASN A 132 -3.87 0.16 -17.58
N GLN A 133 -3.54 -0.39 -16.40
CA GLN A 133 -4.53 -0.81 -15.42
C GLN A 133 -5.32 0.38 -14.86
N ALA A 134 -4.64 1.49 -14.54
CA ALA A 134 -5.29 2.71 -14.07
C ALA A 134 -6.27 3.28 -15.11
N CYS A 135 -5.87 3.32 -16.39
CA CYS A 135 -6.74 3.72 -17.50
C CYS A 135 -7.96 2.80 -17.66
N ALA A 136 -7.77 1.49 -17.51
CA ALA A 136 -8.86 0.51 -17.57
C ALA A 136 -9.87 0.71 -16.42
N ASN A 137 -9.37 0.91 -15.20
CA ASN A 137 -10.19 1.20 -14.02
C ASN A 137 -11.00 2.49 -14.22
N MET A 138 -10.35 3.57 -14.67
CA MET A 138 -11.03 4.84 -14.94
C MET A 138 -12.16 4.69 -15.97
N LYS A 139 -11.95 3.89 -17.03
CA LYS A 139 -12.97 3.62 -18.04
C LYS A 139 -14.14 2.79 -17.47
N HIS A 140 -13.86 1.89 -16.54
CA HIS A 140 -14.88 1.13 -15.82
C HIS A 140 -15.72 2.05 -14.94
N ASP A 141 -15.07 2.83 -14.08
CA ASP A 141 -15.73 3.74 -13.12
C ASP A 141 -16.59 4.79 -13.84
N LYS A 142 -16.10 5.34 -14.95
CA LYS A 142 -16.89 6.26 -15.79
C LYS A 142 -18.17 5.62 -16.30
N ARG A 143 -18.15 4.33 -16.65
CA ARG A 143 -19.32 3.58 -17.10
C ARG A 143 -20.32 3.39 -15.96
N ILE A 144 -19.84 3.02 -14.78
CA ILE A 144 -20.66 2.87 -13.58
C ILE A 144 -21.32 4.21 -13.20
N ALA A 145 -20.55 5.29 -13.16
CA ALA A 145 -21.06 6.63 -12.87
C ALA A 145 -22.14 7.07 -13.89
N SER A 146 -21.92 6.78 -15.18
CA SER A 146 -22.91 7.07 -16.23
C SER A 146 -24.22 6.31 -16.02
N MET A 147 -24.13 5.02 -15.67
CA MET A 147 -25.30 4.17 -15.44
C MET A 147 -26.12 4.62 -14.21
N PHE A 148 -25.45 5.02 -13.13
CA PHE A 148 -26.13 5.64 -11.98
C PHE A 148 -26.79 6.97 -12.37
N GLY A 149 -26.14 7.78 -13.19
CA GLY A 149 -26.70 9.04 -13.70
C GLY A 149 -27.99 8.84 -14.52
N THR A 150 -28.02 7.85 -15.40
CA THR A 150 -29.22 7.50 -16.18
C THR A 150 -30.33 6.99 -15.27
N GLY A 151 -30.04 6.06 -14.36
CA GLY A 151 -31.03 5.53 -13.42
C GLY A 151 -31.62 6.60 -12.49
N LEU A 152 -30.80 7.56 -12.02
CA LEU A 152 -31.27 8.68 -11.22
C LEU A 152 -32.22 9.60 -12.00
N ASN A 153 -31.95 9.82 -13.29
CA ASN A 153 -32.83 10.61 -14.14
C ASN A 153 -34.16 9.89 -14.42
N GLU A 154 -34.14 8.58 -14.68
CA GLU A 154 -35.35 7.78 -14.84
C GLU A 154 -36.22 7.79 -13.56
N TRP A 155 -35.60 7.63 -12.39
CA TRP A 155 -36.28 7.67 -11.09
C TRP A 155 -37.00 9.00 -10.84
N LYS A 156 -36.47 10.14 -11.29
CA LYS A 156 -37.16 11.44 -11.14
C LYS A 156 -38.53 11.43 -11.82
N GLY A 157 -38.63 10.85 -13.02
CA GLY A 157 -39.90 10.70 -13.74
C GLY A 157 -40.86 9.75 -13.03
N VAL A 158 -40.38 8.58 -12.63
CA VAL A 158 -41.16 7.57 -11.88
C VAL A 158 -41.71 8.16 -10.58
N LYS A 159 -40.87 8.86 -9.81
CA LYS A 159 -41.26 9.54 -8.58
C LYS A 159 -42.35 10.59 -8.83
N ALA A 160 -42.21 11.42 -9.87
CA ALA A 160 -43.21 12.44 -10.20
C ALA A 160 -44.58 11.79 -10.49
N ASN A 161 -44.60 10.71 -11.25
CA ASN A 161 -45.82 9.95 -11.56
C ASN A 161 -46.46 9.34 -10.31
N HIS A 162 -45.67 8.70 -9.44
CA HIS A 162 -46.18 8.16 -8.17
C HIS A 162 -46.74 9.26 -7.26
N VAL A 163 -46.02 10.38 -7.10
CA VAL A 163 -46.49 11.51 -6.29
C VAL A 163 -47.80 12.08 -6.84
N SER A 164 -47.92 12.21 -8.17
CA SER A 164 -49.16 12.66 -8.80
C SER A 164 -50.33 11.71 -8.53
N LYS A 165 -50.09 10.39 -8.63
CA LYS A 165 -51.15 9.40 -8.37
C LYS A 165 -51.58 9.38 -6.90
N ILE A 166 -50.62 9.48 -5.96
CA ILE A 166 -50.92 9.58 -4.53
C ILE A 166 -51.77 10.81 -4.24
N LYS A 167 -51.41 11.98 -4.79
CA LYS A 167 -52.19 13.21 -4.60
C LYS A 167 -53.63 13.08 -5.11
N ALA A 168 -53.83 12.47 -6.28
CA ALA A 168 -55.16 12.25 -6.84
C ALA A 168 -56.01 11.34 -5.93
N LEU A 169 -55.44 10.22 -5.45
CA LEU A 169 -56.16 9.32 -4.54
C LEU A 169 -56.49 9.97 -3.20
N VAL A 170 -55.59 10.81 -2.66
CA VAL A 170 -55.87 11.59 -1.44
C VAL A 170 -57.02 12.56 -1.66
N GLN A 171 -57.07 13.23 -2.82
CA GLN A 171 -58.17 14.13 -3.17
C GLN A 171 -59.51 13.39 -3.27
N GLU A 172 -59.56 12.28 -3.99
CA GLU A 172 -60.76 11.43 -4.10
C GLU A 172 -61.24 10.93 -2.73
N ALA A 173 -60.32 10.52 -1.85
CA ALA A 173 -60.66 10.08 -0.50
C ALA A 173 -61.25 11.22 0.36
N ASN A 174 -60.71 12.43 0.26
CA ASN A 174 -61.24 13.59 0.99
C ASN A 174 -62.65 13.96 0.51
N GLU A 175 -62.90 13.91 -0.80
CA GLU A 175 -64.23 14.17 -1.38
C GLU A 175 -65.27 13.16 -0.89
N LEU A 176 -64.90 11.88 -0.78
CA LEU A 176 -65.75 10.84 -0.21
C LEU A 176 -66.05 11.08 1.27
N ILE A 177 -65.05 11.49 2.05
CA ILE A 177 -65.22 11.84 3.48
C ILE A 177 -66.21 13.01 3.61
N ASP A 178 -66.03 14.07 2.82
CA ASP A 178 -66.90 15.24 2.83
C ASP A 178 -68.35 14.89 2.44
N TYR A 179 -68.52 14.03 1.44
CA TYR A 179 -69.84 13.51 1.05
C TYR A 179 -70.54 12.78 2.20
N VAL A 180 -69.84 11.84 2.86
CA VAL A 180 -70.39 11.09 4.00
C VAL A 180 -70.74 12.02 5.16
N LEU A 181 -69.89 13.01 5.45
CA LEU A 181 -70.13 14.00 6.51
C LEU A 181 -71.31 14.93 6.21
N ALA A 182 -71.59 15.21 4.94
CA ALA A 182 -72.75 16.00 4.52
C ALA A 182 -74.07 15.23 4.73
N ASP A 183 -74.08 13.91 4.48
CA ASP A 183 -75.27 13.07 4.54
C ASP A 183 -75.61 12.61 5.98
N THR A 184 -74.58 12.35 6.80
CA THR A 184 -74.76 11.87 8.19
C THR A 184 -74.75 12.98 9.25
N GLY A 185 -74.41 14.22 8.84
CA GLY A 185 -74.11 15.34 9.74
C GLY A 185 -72.79 15.15 10.49
N LYS A 186 -72.14 16.24 10.93
CA LYS A 186 -70.90 16.15 11.74
C LYS A 186 -71.20 15.33 13.00
N GLY A 187 -70.84 14.04 12.98
CA GLY A 187 -71.02 13.15 14.13
C GLY A 187 -70.40 13.80 15.36
N LYS A 188 -71.21 14.05 16.39
CA LYS A 188 -70.69 14.45 17.69
C LYS A 188 -69.83 13.30 18.18
N ILE A 189 -68.52 13.54 18.29
CA ILE A 189 -67.59 12.62 18.94
C ILE A 189 -68.02 12.55 20.41
N THR A 190 -68.84 11.58 20.79
CA THR A 190 -69.07 11.28 22.19
C THR A 190 -67.83 10.58 22.72
N HIS A 191 -66.94 11.35 23.32
CA HIS A 191 -65.91 10.81 24.21
C HIS A 191 -66.61 10.03 25.33
N THR A 192 -66.30 8.74 25.42
CA THR A 192 -66.57 7.91 26.61
C THR A 192 -65.24 7.39 27.11
#